data_AF-A0A494YZP5-F1
#
_entry.id   AF-A0A494YZP5-F1
#
_cell.length_a   1.000
_cell.length_b   1.000
_cell.length_c   1.000
_cell.angle_alpha   90.00
_cell.angle_beta   90.00
_cell.angle_gamma   90.00
#
_symmetry.space_group_name_H-M   'P 1'
#
loop_
_entity.id
_entity.type
_entity.pdbx_description
1 polymer ?
#
loop_
_entity_poly.entity_id
_entity_poly.type
_entity_poly.pdbx_seq_one_letter_code
_entity_poly.pdbx_strand_id
1 'polypeptide(L)' 'MTLNFAHRGSLTEAPENTLPAFQKAIVQGAKAIELDM' A
#
# COMPACT_ATOMS: atom_id res chain seq x y z
N MET A 1 16.02 -11.47 -5.54
CA MET A 1 14.66 -11.37 -4.94
C MET A 1 14.29 -9.91 -4.91
N THR A 2 13.11 -9.54 -5.41
CA THR A 2 12.65 -8.14 -5.44
C THR A 2 11.69 -7.89 -4.29
N LEU A 3 11.81 -6.73 -3.61
CA LEU A 3 10.87 -6.31 -2.57
C LEU A 3 9.78 -5.43 -3.19
N ASN A 4 8.51 -5.74 -2.90
CA ASN A 4 7.36 -4.97 -3.37
C ASN A 4 6.86 -4.04 -2.26
N PHE A 5 6.90 -2.73 -2.52
CA PHE A 5 6.46 -1.69 -1.59
C PHE A 5 5.22 -1.02 -2.17
N ALA A 6 4.16 -0.91 -1.37
CA ALA A 6 2.94 -0.25 -1.78
C ALA A 6 3.09 1.27 -1.63
N HIS A 7 3.31 1.96 -2.75
CA HIS A 7 3.36 3.42 -2.83
C HIS A 7 2.00 4.01 -2.42
N ARG A 8 1.95 4.74 -1.30
CA ARG A 8 0.71 5.36 -0.78
C ARG A 8 -0.44 4.38 -0.55
N GLY A 9 -0.13 3.10 -0.32
CA GLY A 9 -1.09 2.00 -0.22
C GLY A 9 -1.52 1.41 -1.59
N SER A 10 -2.68 0.73 -1.64
CA SER A 10 -3.26 0.21 -2.88
C SER A 10 -4.05 1.31 -3.62
N LEU A 11 -3.35 2.36 -4.07
CA LEU A 11 -3.95 3.60 -4.57
C LEU A 11 -4.85 3.43 -5.81
N THR A 12 -4.69 2.33 -6.55
CA THR A 12 -5.55 1.99 -7.69
C THR A 12 -6.88 1.35 -7.28
N GLU A 13 -7.00 0.90 -6.03
CA GLU A 13 -8.14 0.15 -5.49
C GLU A 13 -8.86 0.86 -4.35
N ALA A 14 -8.21 1.85 -3.72
CA ALA A 14 -8.75 2.64 -2.60
C ALA A 14 -8.06 4.01 -2.54
N PRO A 15 -8.66 5.03 -1.87
CA PRO A 15 -8.05 6.36 -1.75
C PRO A 15 -6.64 6.30 -1.16
N GLU A 16 -5.66 6.90 -1.84
CA GLU A 16 -4.26 6.97 -1.42
C GLU A 16 -4.07 7.56 -0.01
N ASN A 17 -3.01 7.13 0.70
CA ASN A 17 -2.69 7.56 2.07
C ASN A 17 -3.84 7.37 3.09
N THR A 18 -4.69 6.36 2.90
CA THR A 18 -5.77 6.03 3.83
C THR A 18 -5.66 4.60 4.39
N LEU A 19 -6.26 4.36 5.56
CA LEU A 19 -6.34 3.02 6.16
C LEU A 19 -6.90 1.95 5.20
N PRO A 20 -7.99 2.20 4.42
CA PRO A 20 -8.45 1.26 3.41
C PRO A 20 -7.38 0.86 2.37
N ALA A 21 -6.62 1.82 1.85
CA ALA A 21 -5.54 1.53 0.88
C ALA A 21 -4.40 0.73 1.51
N PHE A 22 -4.07 1.00 2.77
CA PHE A 22 -3.05 0.26 3.51
C PHE A 22 -3.49 -1.17 3.81
N GLN A 23 -4.72 -1.36 4.28
CA GLN A 23 -5.30 -2.69 4.53
C GLN A 23 -5.33 -3.54 3.27
N LYS A 24 -5.75 -2.96 2.14
CA LYS A 24 -5.77 -3.64 0.84
C LYS A 24 -4.36 -4.04 0.38
N ALA A 25 -3.36 -3.17 0.54
CA ALA A 25 -1.97 -3.47 0.20
C ALA A 25 -1.39 -4.63 1.03
N ILE A 26 -1.75 -4.73 2.32
CA ILE A 26 -1.36 -5.86 3.19
C ILE A 26 -1.96 -7.16 2.67
N VAL A 27 -3.25 -7.17 2.31
CA VAL A 27 -3.94 -8.34 1.73
C VAL A 27 -3.31 -8.76 0.39
N GLN A 28 -2.85 -7.80 -0.41
CA GLN A 28 -2.15 -8.04 -1.69
C GLN A 28 -0.71 -8.56 -1.52
N GLY A 29 -0.19 -8.63 -0.29
CA GLY A 29 1.15 -9.15 -0.01
C GLY A 29 2.29 -8.15 -0.19
N ALA A 30 2.01 -6.84 -0.15
CA ALA A 30 3.06 -5.84 -0.12
C ALA A 30 3.94 -6.03 1.13
N LYS A 31 5.26 -5.91 0.97
CA LYS A 31 6.21 -6.12 2.07
C LYS A 31 6.34 -4.90 2.98
N ALA A 32 6.15 -3.72 2.41
CA ALA A 32 6.13 -2.45 3.12
C ALA A 32 5.11 -1.52 2.48
N ILE A 33 4.74 -0.48 3.22
CA ILE A 33 3.84 0.59 2.78
C ILE A 33 4.65 1.89 2.86
N GLU A 34 4.57 2.68 1.81
CA GLU A 34 5.10 4.03 1.75
C GLU A 34 3.95 5.04 2.05
N LEU A 35 4.27 6.15 2.70
CA LEU A 35 3.34 7.16 3.23
C LEU A 35 3.97 8.54 3.10
N ASP A 36 3.19 9.52 2.64
CA ASP A 36 3.58 10.94 2.68
C ASP A 36 3.25 11.59 4.04
N MET A 37 4.15 12.42 4.58
CA MET A 37 3.94 13.26 5.76
C MET A 37 4.37 14.71 5.54
#